data_AF-H0BV83-F1
#
_entry.id   AF-H0BV83-F1
#
_cell.length_a   1.000
_cell.length_b   1.000
_cell.length_c   1.000
_cell.angle_alpha   90.00
_cell.angle_beta   90.00
_cell.angle_gamma   90.00
#
_symmetry.space_group_name_H-M   'P 1'
#
loop_
_entity.id
_entity.type
_entity.pdbx_description
1 polymer ?
#
loop_
_entity_poly.entity_id
_entity_poly.type
_entity_poly.pdbx_seq_one_letter_code
_entity_poly.pdbx_strand_id
1 'polypeptide(L)'
;MATTPQPVPFLTVEDEDDWVVSFALCPQGGNRLTLMRAPRLEFMMHPEQRGVSVAAETPPHRAQLVAVQWGSTSVDVVSTERRYRLDVSKIDGRTLAAAMRVLGKMNFDQRFQLASL
;
A
#
# COMPACT_ATOMS: atom_id res chain seq x y z
N MET A 1 -17.14 10.84 12.26
CA MET A 1 -17.68 9.46 12.19
C MET A 1 -16.52 8.54 11.89
N ALA A 2 -16.30 7.49 12.69
CA ALA A 2 -15.22 6.53 12.41
C ALA A 2 -15.65 5.66 11.22
N THR A 3 -14.90 5.73 10.12
CA THR A 3 -15.16 4.92 8.93
C THR A 3 -14.87 3.46 9.26
N THR A 4 -15.82 2.56 8.98
CA THR A 4 -15.64 1.11 9.13
C THR A 4 -14.50 0.65 8.22
N PRO A 5 -13.55 -0.16 8.70
CA PRO A 5 -12.51 -0.75 7.86
C PRO A 5 -13.10 -1.54 6.69
N GLN A 6 -12.55 -1.34 5.49
CA GLN A 6 -12.95 -2.04 4.29
C GLN A 6 -12.31 -3.44 4.25
N PRO A 7 -13.08 -4.52 4.04
CA PRO A 7 -12.54 -5.87 4.06
C PRO A 7 -11.58 -6.14 2.89
N VAL A 8 -10.45 -6.76 3.21
CA VAL A 8 -9.46 -7.22 2.22
C VAL A 8 -9.54 -8.75 2.13
N PRO A 9 -10.10 -9.31 1.05
CA PRO A 9 -10.19 -10.76 0.89
C PRO A 9 -8.83 -11.41 0.58
N PHE A 10 -7.92 -10.69 -0.09
CA PHE A 10 -6.57 -11.17 -0.38
C PHE A 10 -5.62 -10.00 -0.63
N LEU A 11 -4.32 -10.29 -0.46
CA LEU A 11 -3.21 -9.35 -0.59
C LEU A 11 -2.20 -9.94 -1.58
N THR A 12 -1.77 -9.13 -2.56
CA THR A 12 -0.71 -9.50 -3.50
C THR A 12 0.55 -8.72 -3.16
N VAL A 13 1.70 -9.41 -3.17
CA VAL A 13 3.01 -8.84 -2.87
C VAL A 13 3.99 -9.23 -3.96
N GLU A 14 4.65 -8.26 -4.56
CA GLU A 14 5.73 -8.45 -5.55
C GLU A 14 7.00 -7.80 -5.00
N ASP A 15 8.11 -8.53 -5.03
CA ASP A 15 9.40 -8.16 -4.44
C ASP A 15 10.57 -8.44 -5.40
N GLU A 16 10.39 -8.11 -6.68
CA GLU A 16 11.41 -8.28 -7.71
C GLU A 16 11.94 -6.92 -8.17
N ASP A 17 11.65 -6.53 -9.41
CA ASP A 17 12.14 -5.31 -10.04
C ASP A 17 11.34 -4.08 -9.61
N ASP A 18 10.02 -4.22 -9.65
CA ASP A 18 9.07 -3.28 -9.06
C ASP A 18 8.55 -3.87 -7.75
N TRP A 19 8.41 -3.02 -6.75
CA TRP A 19 7.82 -3.40 -5.48
C TRP A 19 6.35 -3.06 -5.52
N VAL A 20 5.51 -4.06 -5.23
CA VAL A 20 4.05 -3.90 -5.23
C VAL A 20 3.45 -4.52 -3.98
N VAL A 21 2.58 -3.78 -3.32
CA VAL A 21 1.65 -4.29 -2.30
C VAL A 21 0.25 -3.89 -2.71
N SER A 22 -0.58 -4.87 -3.07
CA SER A 22 -1.91 -4.62 -3.63
C SER A 22 -2.99 -5.32 -2.84
N PHE A 23 -3.84 -4.53 -2.18
CA PHE A 23 -4.99 -4.98 -1.42
C PHE A 23 -6.18 -5.13 -2.35
N ALA A 24 -6.73 -6.34 -2.46
CA ALA A 24 -8.05 -6.50 -3.08
C ALA A 24 -9.10 -5.86 -2.17
N LEU A 25 -10.04 -5.14 -2.76
CA LEU A 25 -11.13 -4.47 -2.05
C LEU A 25 -12.48 -5.15 -2.28
N CYS A 26 -12.49 -6.18 -3.15
CA CYS A 26 -13.65 -6.96 -3.51
C CYS A 26 -13.20 -8.39 -3.88
N PRO A 27 -13.97 -9.45 -3.58
CA PRO A 27 -13.56 -10.83 -3.83
C PRO A 27 -13.25 -11.15 -5.31
N GLN A 28 -13.91 -10.46 -6.24
CA GLN A 28 -13.72 -10.63 -7.68
C GLN A 28 -12.45 -9.94 -8.21
N GLY A 29 -11.69 -9.22 -7.36
CA GLY A 29 -10.40 -8.64 -7.68
C GLY A 29 -10.43 -7.38 -8.57
N GLY A 30 -11.60 -6.92 -9.01
CA GLY A 30 -11.73 -5.75 -9.89
C GLY A 30 -11.45 -4.40 -9.22
N ASN A 31 -11.67 -4.27 -7.91
CA ASN A 31 -11.34 -3.08 -7.14
C ASN A 31 -10.15 -3.38 -6.22
N ARG A 32 -9.11 -2.55 -6.28
CA ARG A 32 -7.84 -2.77 -5.59
C ARG A 32 -7.22 -1.47 -5.15
N LEU A 33 -6.56 -1.47 -3.99
CA LEU A 33 -5.63 -0.43 -3.58
C LEU A 33 -4.20 -0.95 -3.79
N THR A 34 -3.47 -0.34 -4.72
CA THR A 34 -2.11 -0.75 -5.06
C THR A 34 -1.12 0.31 -4.60
N LEU A 35 -0.15 -0.13 -3.80
CA LEU A 35 1.05 0.60 -3.43
C LEU A 35 2.18 0.11 -4.31
N MET A 36 2.82 1.01 -5.05
CA MET A 36 3.88 0.63 -5.97
C MET A 36 5.02 1.63 -5.95
N ARG A 37 6.26 1.10 -5.99
CA ARG A 37 7.48 1.87 -6.21
C ARG A 37 8.34 1.11 -7.22
N ALA A 38 8.89 1.83 -8.19
CA ALA A 38 9.75 1.29 -9.24
C ALA A 38 11.15 1.93 -9.14
N PRO A 39 12.00 1.52 -8.17
CA PRO A 39 13.26 2.22 -7.85
C PRO A 39 14.19 2.38 -9.06
N ARG A 40 14.22 1.38 -9.95
CA ARG A 40 15.07 1.38 -11.14
C ARG A 40 14.68 2.43 -12.17
N LEU A 41 13.44 2.94 -12.13
CA LEU A 41 12.92 3.95 -13.06
C LEU A 41 12.85 5.35 -12.43
N GLU A 42 13.10 5.48 -11.12
CA GLU A 42 12.97 6.77 -10.42
C GLU A 42 13.92 7.85 -10.93
N PHE A 43 15.04 7.48 -11.56
CA PHE A 43 15.97 8.44 -12.16
C PHE A 43 15.34 9.21 -13.34
N MET A 44 14.33 8.62 -14.00
CA MET A 44 13.58 9.27 -15.08
C MET A 44 12.43 10.13 -14.56
N MET A 45 12.09 10.03 -13.27
CA MET A 45 10.96 10.70 -12.66
C MET A 45 11.37 12.05 -12.06
N HIS A 46 10.42 13.00 -12.09
CA HIS A 46 10.58 14.25 -11.35
C HIS A 46 10.62 13.98 -9.83
N PRO A 47 11.37 14.77 -9.03
CA PRO A 47 11.54 14.53 -7.59
C PRO A 47 10.22 14.36 -6.81
N GLU A 48 9.19 15.11 -7.19
CA GLU A 48 7.84 15.09 -6.62
C GLU A 48 7.02 13.84 -6.96
N GLN A 49 7.42 13.09 -8.00
CA GLN A 49 6.76 11.86 -8.41
C GLN A 49 7.38 10.61 -7.78
N ARG A 50 8.62 10.71 -7.28
CA ARG A 50 9.38 9.60 -6.67
C ARG A 50 8.80 9.20 -5.32
N GLY A 51 9.03 7.96 -4.91
CA GLY A 51 8.45 7.39 -3.71
C GLY A 51 7.36 6.37 -4.05
N VAL A 52 6.49 6.09 -3.08
CA VAL A 52 5.45 5.08 -3.25
C VAL A 52 4.17 5.73 -3.77
N SER A 53 3.75 5.29 -4.95
CA SER A 53 2.48 5.68 -5.54
C SER A 53 1.33 4.84 -4.96
N VAL A 54 0.17 5.47 -4.79
CA VAL A 54 -1.08 4.84 -4.33
C VAL A 54 -2.11 4.96 -5.44
N ALA A 55 -2.65 3.83 -5.89
CA ALA A 55 -3.68 3.76 -6.93
C ALA A 55 -4.88 2.94 -6.45
N ALA A 56 -6.10 3.49 -6.54
CA ALA A 56 -7.33 2.85 -6.05
C ALA A 56 -8.53 2.88 -7.01
N GLU A 57 -8.39 3.57 -8.15
CA GLU A 57 -9.50 3.87 -9.08
C GLU A 57 -9.11 3.61 -10.53
N THR A 58 -10.10 3.57 -11.41
CA THR A 58 -9.94 3.52 -12.87
C THR A 58 -10.61 4.77 -13.48
N PRO A 59 -9.86 5.67 -14.15
CA PRO A 59 -8.42 5.62 -14.37
C PRO A 59 -7.63 5.84 -13.06
N PRO A 60 -6.44 5.24 -12.93
CA PRO A 60 -5.64 5.36 -11.73
C PRO A 60 -5.11 6.78 -11.57
N HIS A 61 -5.69 7.52 -10.63
CA HIS A 61 -5.06 8.73 -10.09
C HIS A 61 -3.97 8.30 -9.10
N ARG A 62 -2.74 8.77 -9.32
CA ARG A 62 -1.58 8.40 -8.50
C ARG A 62 -1.37 9.44 -7.41
N ALA A 63 -1.86 9.13 -6.21
CA ALA A 63 -1.48 9.85 -5.00
C ALA A 63 -0.10 9.38 -4.52
N GLN A 64 0.55 10.16 -3.66
CA GLN A 64 1.78 9.73 -2.96
C GLN A 64 1.43 9.16 -1.59
N LEU A 65 2.13 8.11 -1.18
CA LEU A 65 1.97 7.52 0.14
C LEU A 65 2.59 8.44 1.21
N VAL A 66 1.85 8.68 2.29
CA VAL A 66 2.26 9.52 3.42
C VAL A 66 2.53 8.67 4.66
N ALA A 67 1.67 7.69 4.93
CA ALA A 67 1.84 6.80 6.08
C ALA A 67 1.19 5.43 5.88
N VAL A 68 1.76 4.42 6.52
CA VAL A 68 1.15 3.11 6.74
C VAL A 68 1.24 2.78 8.22
N GLN A 69 0.08 2.55 8.84
CA GLN A 69 -0.03 2.15 10.24
C GLN A 69 -0.66 0.76 10.33
N TRP A 70 0.12 -0.20 10.79
CA TRP A 70 -0.33 -1.57 11.03
C TRP A 70 -0.89 -1.69 12.45
N GLY A 71 -2.13 -2.15 12.56
CA GLY A 71 -2.70 -2.69 13.79
C GLY A 71 -2.81 -4.21 13.73
N SER A 72 -3.38 -4.81 14.77
CA SER A 72 -3.53 -6.28 14.88
C SER A 72 -4.44 -6.89 13.83
N THR A 73 -5.51 -6.18 13.43
CA THR A 73 -6.51 -6.67 12.47
C THR A 73 -6.81 -5.69 11.35
N SER A 74 -6.18 -4.50 11.37
CA SER A 74 -6.45 -3.46 10.39
C SER A 74 -5.19 -2.69 10.00
N VAL A 75 -5.21 -2.10 8.83
CA VAL A 75 -4.14 -1.26 8.29
C VAL A 75 -4.74 0.07 7.87
N ASP A 76 -4.11 1.16 8.30
CA ASP A 76 -4.39 2.47 7.76
C ASP A 76 -3.33 2.83 6.72
N VAL A 77 -3.78 3.06 5.49
CA VAL A 77 -2.95 3.57 4.38
C VAL A 77 -3.37 5.02 4.14
N VAL A 78 -2.45 5.96 4.34
CA VAL A 78 -2.70 7.39 4.15
C VAL A 78 -1.94 7.84 2.92
N SER A 79 -2.66 8.35 1.93
CA SER A 79 -2.07 9.05 0.78
C SER A 79 -2.23 10.56 0.91
N THR A 80 -1.64 11.31 -0.01
CA THR A 80 -1.84 12.76 -0.16
C THR A 80 -3.29 13.16 -0.42
N GLU A 81 -4.15 12.23 -0.82
CA GLU A 81 -5.55 12.50 -1.17
C GLU A 81 -6.54 12.02 -0.11
N ARG A 82 -6.33 10.81 0.43
CA ARG A 82 -7.27 10.21 1.39
C ARG A 82 -6.61 9.13 2.25
N ARG A 83 -7.35 8.76 3.30
CA ARG A 83 -7.04 7.62 4.16
C ARG A 83 -7.91 6.43 3.80
N TYR A 84 -7.29 5.28 3.60
CA TYR A 84 -7.93 3.98 3.48
C TYR A 84 -7.74 3.23 4.79
N ARG A 85 -8.84 2.69 5.33
CA ARG A 85 -8.80 1.82 6.49
C ARG A 85 -9.19 0.43 6.04
N LEU A 86 -8.30 -0.54 6.20
CA LEU A 86 -8.42 -1.87 5.62
C LEU A 86 -8.51 -2.91 6.74
N ASP A 87 -9.49 -3.80 6.68
CA ASP A 87 -9.56 -4.99 7.53
C ASP A 87 -8.76 -6.12 6.88
N VAL A 88 -7.67 -6.51 7.54
CA VAL A 88 -6.74 -7.56 7.11
C VAL A 88 -6.81 -8.78 8.02
N SER A 89 -7.82 -8.88 8.89
CA SER A 89 -7.99 -9.99 9.85
C SER A 89 -8.05 -11.38 9.21
N LYS A 90 -8.41 -11.45 7.93
CA LYS A 90 -8.50 -12.70 7.15
C LYS A 90 -7.23 -13.02 6.35
N ILE A 91 -6.27 -12.11 6.31
CA ILE A 91 -5.01 -12.34 5.61
C ILE A 91 -4.08 -13.15 6.50
N ASP A 92 -3.44 -14.17 5.93
CA ASP A 92 -2.53 -15.01 6.70
C ASP A 92 -1.25 -14.24 7.11
N GLY A 93 -0.67 -14.64 8.23
CA GLY A 93 0.50 -13.96 8.79
C GLY A 93 1.74 -13.97 7.90
N ARG A 94 1.90 -14.93 6.99
CA ARG A 94 3.06 -14.97 6.07
C ARG A 94 2.92 -13.89 5.00
N THR A 95 1.72 -13.75 4.43
CA THR A 95 1.43 -12.71 3.45
C THR A 95 1.52 -11.31 4.08
N LEU A 96 1.06 -11.13 5.31
CA LEU A 96 1.22 -9.88 6.06
C LEU A 96 2.70 -9.53 6.30
N ALA A 97 3.50 -10.50 6.75
CA ALA A 97 4.94 -10.30 6.97
C ALA A 97 5.67 -9.96 5.66
N ALA A 98 5.30 -10.60 4.54
CA ALA A 98 5.86 -10.28 3.23
C ALA A 98 5.53 -8.85 2.81
N ALA A 99 4.29 -8.39 2.99
CA ALA A 99 3.88 -7.03 2.68
C ALA A 99 4.62 -5.99 3.54
N MET A 100 4.75 -6.24 4.85
CA MET A 100 5.52 -5.37 5.75
C MET A 100 7.00 -5.28 5.33
N ARG A 101 7.61 -6.40 4.94
CA ARG A 101 9.00 -6.44 4.46
C ARG A 101 9.18 -5.60 3.19
N VAL A 102 8.26 -5.75 2.22
CA VAL A 102 8.28 -4.96 0.98
C VAL A 102 8.03 -3.48 1.25
N LEU A 103 7.12 -3.13 2.15
CA LEU A 103 6.92 -1.74 2.56
C LEU A 103 8.17 -1.14 3.24
N GLY A 104 8.88 -1.94 4.04
CA GLY A 104 10.19 -1.54 4.58
C GLY A 104 11.20 -1.24 3.47
N LYS A 105 11.29 -2.10 2.44
CA LYS A 105 12.15 -1.86 1.26
C LYS A 105 11.73 -0.60 0.51
N MET A 106 10.43 -0.42 0.28
CA MET A 106 9.85 0.76 -0.35
C MET A 106 10.18 2.07 0.38
N ASN A 107 10.51 2.03 1.68
CA ASN A 107 10.80 3.20 2.49
C ASN A 107 12.29 3.46 2.73
N PHE A 108 13.18 3.00 1.83
CA PHE A 108 14.63 3.12 2.01
C PHE A 108 15.14 4.56 2.19
N ASP A 109 14.39 5.56 1.71
CA ASP A 109 14.68 7.00 1.79
C ASP A 109 13.73 7.76 2.74
N GLN A 110 12.95 7.04 3.56
CA GLN A 110 12.08 7.59 4.60
C GLN A 110 11.04 8.61 4.11
N ARG A 111 10.54 8.45 2.87
CA ARG A 111 9.51 9.33 2.29
C ARG A 111 8.11 9.19 2.89
N PHE A 112 7.85 8.13 3.64
CA PHE A 112 6.58 7.95 4.33
C PHE A 112 6.79 7.37 5.74
N GLN A 113 5.80 7.53 6.61
CA GLN A 113 5.83 6.97 7.95
C GLN A 113 5.39 5.50 7.93
N LEU A 114 6.21 4.60 8.46
CA LEU A 114 5.87 3.19 8.62
C LEU A 114 5.87 2.84 10.10
N ALA A 115 4.71 2.44 10.63
CA ALA A 115 4.54 2.07 12.03
C ALA A 115 3.76 0.76 12.18
N SER A 116 4.07 0.00 13.23
CA SER A 116 3.31 -1.16 13.70
C SER A 116 3.01 -1.01 15.18
N LEU A 117 1.76 -1.24 15.57
CA LEU A 117 1.29 -1.25 16.96
C LEU A 117 1.43 -2.63 17.61
#